data_AF-A0A938D2D2-F1
#
_entry.id   AF-A0A938D2D2-F1
#
_cell.length_a   1.000
_cell.length_b   1.000
_cell.length_c   1.000
_cell.angle_alpha   90.00
_cell.angle_beta   90.00
_cell.angle_gamma   90.00
#
_symmetry.space_group_name_H-M   'P 1'
#
loop_
_entity.id
_entity.type
_entity.pdbx_description
1 polymer ?
#
loop_
_entity_poly.entity_id
_entity_poly.type
_entity_poly.pdbx_seq_one_letter_code
_entity_poly.pdbx_strand_id
1 'polypeptide(L)'
;MQSRLRLLKGATALLYFGPLLAGIGGFGWPVVPLFAVIFMLWLFILRPQQWPRRLADWGRPEALIAAMTQGVVQVLLVTVSFGIGRGIGGVMGLEPDMPLMLPVAISFLSIPLARMIWNPWADQAGSLDEVMARVEAEEEAGADAAPVDLKGQIATATRMVAELDRLPADTVPETLAAHLHAMATQTSHEALRVALMDPIYDRSARPLHRRAAVVHATDPAVAEALRGSTYPMAVFHALSEAETVALFARRCADLVRERPERLADCPDPDDVVPMMGRFPAVAAELRALAEALGAARAALPRAGRPVKPVNAR
;
A
#
# COMPACT_ATOMS: atom_id res chain seq x y z
N MET A 1 3.84 -10.05 -0.09
CA MET A 1 4.11 -8.76 0.56
C MET A 1 4.92 -8.88 1.86
N GLN A 2 4.58 -9.76 2.81
CA GLN A 2 5.30 -9.92 4.09
C GLN A 2 6.83 -10.10 3.97
N SER A 3 7.35 -10.89 3.03
CA SER A 3 8.80 -11.06 2.88
C SER A 3 9.51 -9.77 2.47
N ARG A 4 8.89 -8.95 1.59
CA ARG A 4 9.44 -7.65 1.18
C ARG A 4 9.37 -6.64 2.32
N LEU A 5 8.30 -6.67 3.12
CA LEU A 5 8.14 -5.79 4.28
C LEU A 5 9.08 -6.17 5.43
N ARG A 6 9.32 -7.46 5.67
CA ARG A 6 10.34 -7.94 6.62
C ARG A 6 11.76 -7.57 6.17
N LEU A 7 12.03 -7.64 4.88
CA LEU A 7 13.29 -7.16 4.30
C LEU A 7 13.44 -5.65 4.44
N LEU A 8 12.34 -4.88 4.32
CA LEU A 8 12.34 -3.44 4.55
C LEU A 8 12.51 -3.10 6.04
N LYS A 9 11.78 -3.76 6.95
CA LYS A 9 11.99 -3.68 8.41
C LYS A 9 13.45 -4.01 8.76
N GLY A 10 14.04 -5.02 8.10
CA GLY A 10 15.44 -5.40 8.23
C GLY A 10 16.42 -4.34 7.72
N ALA A 11 16.17 -3.74 6.55
CA ALA A 11 16.99 -2.65 6.02
C ALA A 11 16.91 -1.41 6.94
N THR A 12 15.72 -1.07 7.42
CA THR A 12 15.51 -0.01 8.41
C THR A 12 16.22 -0.32 9.74
N ALA A 13 16.20 -1.58 10.20
CA ALA A 13 16.96 -1.99 11.38
C ALA A 13 18.47 -1.77 11.16
N LEU A 14 18.98 -2.14 9.98
CA LEU A 14 20.39 -1.96 9.60
C LEU A 14 20.80 -0.48 9.61
N LEU A 15 19.88 0.42 9.23
CA LEU A 15 20.08 1.87 9.32
C LEU A 15 20.30 2.31 10.77
N TYR A 16 19.49 1.84 11.72
CA TYR A 16 19.63 2.15 13.16
C TYR A 16 20.82 1.45 13.83
N PHE A 17 21.27 0.31 13.30
CA PHE A 17 22.41 -0.43 13.85
C PHE A 17 23.73 0.34 13.80
N GLY A 18 23.97 1.18 12.78
CA GLY A 18 25.21 1.95 12.71
C GLY A 18 25.40 2.95 13.86
N PRO A 19 24.47 3.89 14.14
CA PRO A 19 24.62 4.80 15.28
C PRO A 19 24.63 4.05 16.62
N LEU A 20 23.90 2.94 16.74
CA LEU A 20 23.95 2.07 17.91
C LEU A 20 25.36 1.47 18.12
N LEU A 21 25.95 0.87 17.08
CA LEU A 21 27.31 0.31 17.12
C LEU A 21 28.36 1.39 17.35
N ALA A 22 28.18 2.59 16.80
CA ALA A 22 29.05 3.72 17.09
C ALA A 22 28.94 4.19 18.56
N GLY A 23 27.77 4.07 19.17
CA GLY A 23 27.60 4.27 20.61
C GLY A 23 28.36 3.22 21.42
N ILE A 24 28.25 1.95 21.05
CA ILE A 24 28.92 0.82 21.72
C ILE A 24 30.45 0.93 21.58
N GLY A 25 30.94 1.33 20.39
CA GLY A 25 32.36 1.55 20.11
C GLY A 25 32.96 2.78 20.81
N GLY A 26 32.22 3.46 21.69
CA GLY A 26 32.74 4.56 22.49
C GLY A 26 33.01 5.86 21.71
N PHE A 27 32.64 5.93 20.43
CA PHE A 27 32.93 7.09 19.57
C PHE A 27 32.36 8.40 20.15
N GLY A 28 32.94 9.53 19.73
CA GLY A 28 32.53 10.85 20.21
C GLY A 28 31.25 11.39 19.55
N TRP A 29 30.64 12.39 20.19
CA TRP A 29 29.51 13.16 19.67
C TRP A 29 29.68 13.75 18.25
N PRO A 30 30.88 14.09 17.77
CA PRO A 30 31.07 14.57 16.38
C PRO A 30 30.62 13.59 15.30
N VAL A 31 30.37 12.32 15.64
CA VAL A 31 29.89 11.29 14.70
C VAL A 31 28.36 11.37 14.47
N VAL A 32 27.59 11.96 15.39
CA VAL A 32 26.12 12.04 15.29
C VAL A 32 25.65 12.77 14.01
N PRO A 33 26.21 13.92 13.62
CA PRO A 33 25.83 14.59 12.37
C PRO A 33 26.04 13.72 11.12
N LEU A 34 27.07 12.87 11.10
CA LEU A 34 27.33 11.95 9.98
C LEU A 34 26.17 10.97 9.78
N PHE A 35 25.71 10.34 10.85
CA PHE A 35 24.54 9.44 10.79
C PHE A 35 23.25 10.20 10.48
N ALA A 36 23.08 11.42 10.99
CA ALA A 36 21.93 12.25 10.64
C ALA A 36 21.84 12.54 9.14
N VAL A 37 22.99 12.79 8.48
CA VAL A 37 23.03 12.94 7.01
C VAL A 37 22.64 11.64 6.30
N ILE A 38 23.09 10.48 6.77
CA ILE A 38 22.71 9.18 6.19
C ILE A 38 21.21 8.93 6.33
N PHE A 39 20.63 9.26 7.49
CA PHE A 39 19.19 9.12 7.75
C PHE A 39 18.36 10.09 6.88
N MET A 40 18.84 11.31 6.70
CA MET A 40 18.22 12.28 5.80
C MET A 40 18.27 11.79 4.34
N LEU A 41 19.41 11.25 3.91
CA LEU A 41 19.57 10.68 2.58
C LEU A 41 18.63 9.49 2.38
N TRP A 42 18.50 8.62 3.40
CA TRP A 42 17.54 7.52 3.41
C TRP A 42 16.10 8.01 3.23
N LEU A 43 15.66 9.02 4.00
CA LEU A 43 14.32 9.58 3.88
C LEU A 43 14.07 10.21 2.50
N PHE A 44 15.06 10.93 1.98
CA PHE A 44 15.01 11.53 0.65
C PHE A 44 14.82 10.49 -0.46
N ILE A 45 15.52 9.36 -0.36
CA ILE A 45 15.47 8.27 -1.35
C ILE A 45 14.16 7.47 -1.25
N LEU A 46 13.70 7.18 -0.03
CA LEU A 46 12.50 6.35 0.17
C LEU A 46 11.20 7.12 -0.01
N ARG A 47 11.18 8.42 0.27
CA ARG A 47 9.96 9.25 0.24
C ARG A 47 10.10 10.45 -0.68
N PRO A 48 10.43 10.28 -1.97
CA PRO A 48 10.62 11.41 -2.89
C PRO A 48 9.36 12.26 -3.08
N GLN A 49 8.18 11.75 -2.73
CA GLN A 49 6.91 12.47 -2.78
C GLN A 49 6.77 13.54 -1.69
N GLN A 50 7.49 13.41 -0.58
CA GLN A 50 7.44 14.36 0.54
C GLN A 50 8.32 15.60 0.30
N TRP A 51 9.13 15.57 -0.77
CA TRP A 51 10.08 16.62 -1.09
C TRP A 51 9.60 17.46 -2.28
N PRO A 52 9.78 18.79 -2.27
CA PRO A 52 9.39 19.65 -3.38
C PRO A 52 10.15 19.27 -4.66
N ARG A 53 9.41 18.96 -5.72
CA ARG A 53 9.99 18.55 -7.03
C ARG A 53 10.61 19.71 -7.81
N ARG A 54 10.21 20.95 -7.53
CA ARG A 54 10.70 22.16 -8.20
C ARG A 54 11.53 22.97 -7.22
N LEU A 55 12.71 23.45 -7.65
CA LEU A 55 13.60 24.29 -6.84
C LEU A 55 12.90 25.55 -6.31
N ALA A 56 11.95 26.11 -7.07
CA ALA A 56 11.17 27.28 -6.65
C ALA A 56 10.24 27.01 -5.45
N ASP A 57 9.80 25.76 -5.25
CA ASP A 57 8.88 25.39 -4.16
C ASP A 57 9.62 25.15 -2.82
N TRP A 58 10.97 25.09 -2.83
CA TRP A 58 11.79 25.00 -1.62
C TRP A 58 11.79 26.28 -0.79
N GLY A 59 11.49 27.43 -1.41
CA GLY A 59 11.37 28.71 -0.72
C GLY A 59 10.06 28.88 0.05
N ARG A 60 9.11 27.93 -0.07
CA ARG A 60 7.84 27.99 0.64
C ARG A 60 8.04 27.68 2.13
N PRO A 61 7.44 28.47 3.05
CA PRO A 61 7.60 28.26 4.48
C PRO A 61 7.11 26.88 4.93
N GLU A 62 6.09 26.32 4.27
CA GLU A 62 5.55 24.99 4.60
C GLU A 62 6.57 23.88 4.31
N ALA A 63 7.25 23.95 3.16
CA ALA A 63 8.29 22.98 2.79
C ALA A 63 9.50 23.06 3.73
N LEU A 64 9.87 24.28 4.14
CA LEU A 64 10.97 24.51 5.05
C LEU A 64 10.66 23.98 6.45
N ILE A 65 9.45 24.22 6.97
CA ILE A 65 8.99 23.69 8.27
C ILE A 65 8.96 22.16 8.24
N ALA A 66 8.45 21.55 7.17
CA ALA A 66 8.43 20.10 7.02
C ALA A 66 9.85 19.51 7.01
N ALA A 67 10.76 20.07 6.21
CA ALA A 67 12.15 19.64 6.14
C ALA A 67 12.89 19.79 7.48
N MET A 68 12.66 20.90 8.19
CA MET A 68 13.22 21.15 9.52
C MET A 68 12.68 20.15 10.55
N THR A 69 11.37 19.91 10.55
CA THR A 69 10.74 18.96 11.47
C THR A 69 11.27 17.55 11.24
N GLN A 70 11.38 17.13 9.98
CA GLN A 70 11.98 15.84 9.62
C GLN A 70 13.44 15.76 10.04
N GLY A 71 14.24 16.81 9.81
CA GLY A 71 15.63 16.89 10.24
C GLY A 71 15.79 16.74 11.75
N VAL A 72 14.95 17.42 12.54
CA VAL A 72 14.94 17.31 14.01
C VAL A 72 14.62 15.88 14.45
N VAL A 73 13.63 15.23 13.84
CA VAL A 73 13.28 13.84 14.13
C VAL A 73 14.44 12.90 13.80
N GLN A 74 15.14 13.09 12.67
CA GLN A 74 16.30 12.26 12.32
C GLN A 74 17.44 12.44 13.33
N VAL A 75 17.76 13.67 13.72
CA VAL A 75 18.79 13.94 14.73
C VAL A 75 18.42 13.31 16.07
N LEU A 76 17.15 13.41 16.47
CA LEU A 76 16.67 12.79 17.71
C LEU A 76 16.81 11.27 17.66
N LEU A 77 16.38 10.62 16.58
CA LEU A 77 16.48 9.17 16.40
C LEU A 77 17.93 8.69 16.44
N VAL A 78 18.84 9.38 15.75
CA VAL A 78 20.27 9.06 15.77
C VAL A 78 20.84 9.25 17.17
N THR A 79 20.50 10.34 17.84
CA THR A 79 20.98 10.64 19.19
C THR A 79 20.51 9.60 20.20
N VAL A 80 19.25 9.18 20.13
CA VAL A 80 18.69 8.13 20.99
C VAL A 80 19.39 6.79 20.70
N SER A 81 19.51 6.40 19.43
CA SER A 81 20.17 5.14 19.04
C SER A 81 21.63 5.11 19.51
N PHE A 82 22.34 6.21 19.32
CA PHE A 82 23.71 6.39 19.77
C PHE A 82 23.82 6.37 21.30
N GLY A 83 22.91 7.04 22.01
CA GLY A 83 22.84 7.05 23.47
C GLY A 83 22.57 5.67 24.05
N ILE A 84 21.67 4.89 23.45
CA ILE A 84 21.41 3.49 23.84
C ILE A 84 22.68 2.66 23.66
N GLY A 85 23.35 2.78 22.51
CA GLY A 85 24.58 2.07 22.23
C GLY A 85 25.68 2.40 23.25
N ARG A 86 25.82 3.68 23.59
CA ARG A 86 26.76 4.16 24.59
C ARG A 86 26.42 3.67 26.01
N GLY A 87 25.13 3.57 26.34
CA GLY A 87 24.66 2.96 27.57
C GLY A 87 25.03 1.47 27.66
N ILE A 88 24.83 0.72 26.57
CA ILE A 88 25.20 -0.70 26.50
C ILE A 88 26.72 -0.89 26.62
N GLY A 89 27.52 -0.16 25.83
CA GLY A 89 28.98 -0.23 25.88
C GLY A 89 29.53 0.13 27.25
N GLY A 90 28.99 1.18 27.87
CA GLY A 90 29.36 1.61 29.23
C GLY A 90 29.01 0.60 30.32
N VAL A 91 27.84 -0.04 30.26
CA VAL A 91 27.45 -1.08 31.24
C VAL A 91 28.26 -2.37 31.05
N MET A 92 28.52 -2.77 29.81
CA MET A 92 29.28 -3.97 29.51
C MET A 92 30.80 -3.78 29.71
N GLY A 93 31.27 -2.54 29.88
CA GLY A 93 32.70 -2.23 29.89
C GLY A 93 33.38 -2.60 28.57
N LEU A 94 32.60 -2.69 27.49
CA LEU A 94 33.06 -3.07 26.17
C LEU A 94 33.24 -1.80 25.35
N GLU A 95 34.48 -1.50 24.99
CA GLU A 95 34.82 -0.57 23.92
C GLU A 95 35.50 -1.38 22.82
N PRO A 96 34.74 -2.00 21.91
CA PRO A 96 35.33 -2.76 20.81
C PRO A 96 36.22 -1.84 19.98
N ASP A 97 37.48 -2.22 19.77
CA ASP A 97 38.36 -1.53 18.84
C ASP A 97 37.91 -1.84 17.41
N MET A 98 36.98 -1.04 16.93
CA MET A 98 36.39 -1.17 15.60
C MET A 98 36.60 0.12 14.82
N PRO A 99 36.86 0.06 13.51
CA PRO A 99 37.03 1.27 12.71
C PRO A 99 35.68 1.98 12.55
N LEU A 100 35.68 3.31 12.65
CA LEU A 100 34.48 4.16 12.47
C LEU A 100 33.72 3.88 11.16
N MET A 101 34.45 3.44 10.13
CA MET A 101 33.86 3.13 8.83
C MET A 101 32.93 1.91 8.87
N LEU A 102 33.08 1.00 9.82
CA LEU A 102 32.23 -0.19 9.93
C LEU A 102 30.76 0.16 10.27
N PRO A 103 30.44 0.89 11.35
CA PRO A 103 29.06 1.28 11.64
C PRO A 103 28.49 2.22 10.57
N VAL A 104 29.33 3.09 9.98
CA VAL A 104 28.94 3.95 8.84
C VAL A 104 28.56 3.11 7.62
N ALA A 105 29.36 2.11 7.26
CA ALA A 105 29.08 1.23 6.14
C ALA A 105 27.80 0.41 6.35
N ILE A 106 27.54 -0.06 7.58
CA ILE A 106 26.31 -0.79 7.94
C ILE A 106 25.08 0.10 7.72
N SER A 107 25.08 1.32 8.26
CA SER A 107 23.97 2.26 8.04
C SER A 107 23.84 2.64 6.57
N PHE A 108 24.94 2.89 5.87
CA PHE A 108 24.90 3.31 4.47
C PHE A 108 24.41 2.18 3.54
N LEU A 109 24.78 0.93 3.80
CA LEU A 109 24.38 -0.23 3.00
C LEU A 109 22.86 -0.50 3.07
N SER A 110 22.19 -0.01 4.12
CA SER A 110 20.72 -0.07 4.20
C SER A 110 20.03 0.65 3.04
N ILE A 111 20.63 1.70 2.49
CA ILE A 111 20.06 2.54 1.43
C ILE A 111 19.93 1.77 0.10
N PRO A 112 21.02 1.24 -0.51
CA PRO A 112 20.92 0.47 -1.74
C PRO A 112 20.13 -0.82 -1.53
N LEU A 113 20.20 -1.44 -0.35
CA LEU A 113 19.43 -2.64 -0.03
C LEU A 113 17.93 -2.33 -0.06
N ALA A 114 17.50 -1.27 0.62
CA ALA A 114 16.11 -0.82 0.59
C ALA A 114 15.65 -0.48 -0.84
N ARG A 115 16.51 0.14 -1.66
CA ARG A 115 16.18 0.50 -3.05
C ARG A 115 16.09 -0.70 -4.00
N MET A 116 16.84 -1.77 -3.74
CA MET A 116 16.75 -3.03 -4.48
C MET A 116 15.46 -3.79 -4.13
N ILE A 117 14.99 -3.66 -2.89
CA ILE A 117 13.76 -4.29 -2.41
C ILE A 117 12.51 -3.48 -2.79
N TRP A 118 12.61 -2.15 -2.87
CA TRP A 118 11.50 -1.22 -3.06
C TRP A 118 11.69 -0.30 -4.29
N ASN A 119 10.66 -0.19 -5.15
CA ASN A 119 10.62 0.77 -6.25
C ASN A 119 9.61 1.90 -5.97
N PRO A 120 10.05 3.09 -5.54
CA PRO A 120 9.19 4.19 -5.11
C PRO A 120 8.38 4.84 -6.23
N TRP A 121 8.61 4.43 -7.49
CA TRP A 121 7.93 4.95 -8.68
C TRP A 121 6.86 4.01 -9.24
N ALA A 122 6.82 2.75 -8.79
CA ALA A 122 5.85 1.76 -9.28
C ALA A 122 4.58 1.71 -8.41
N ASP A 123 4.69 2.00 -7.12
CA ASP A 123 3.56 2.05 -6.18
C ASP A 123 3.21 3.51 -5.83
N GLN A 124 2.27 4.08 -6.57
CA GLN A 124 1.60 5.34 -6.19
C GLN A 124 0.38 5.11 -5.27
N ALA A 125 0.10 3.86 -4.87
CA ALA A 125 -1.18 3.46 -4.27
C ALA A 125 -1.19 3.30 -2.74
N GLY A 126 -0.16 3.71 -2.01
CA GLY A 126 -0.22 3.69 -0.55
C GLY A 126 1.01 4.30 0.11
N SER A 127 0.80 5.19 1.07
CA SER A 127 1.88 5.73 1.90
C SER A 127 2.53 4.58 2.68
N LEU A 128 3.86 4.55 2.77
CA LEU A 128 4.60 3.56 3.58
C LEU A 128 4.11 3.50 5.04
N ASP A 129 3.65 4.64 5.59
CA ASP A 129 3.06 4.70 6.93
C ASP A 129 1.72 3.98 7.02
N GLU A 130 0.94 3.98 5.95
CA GLU A 130 -0.37 3.34 5.87
C GLU A 130 -0.21 1.82 5.74
N VAL A 131 0.80 1.37 4.99
CA VAL A 131 1.17 -0.04 4.90
C VAL A 131 1.78 -0.55 6.22
N MET A 132 2.62 0.26 6.89
CA MET A 132 3.16 -0.12 8.20
C MET A 132 2.10 -0.11 9.30
N ALA A 133 1.25 0.91 9.36
CA ALA A 133 0.15 0.99 10.33
C ALA A 133 -0.86 -0.15 10.15
N ARG A 134 -1.13 -0.57 8.91
CA ARG A 134 -1.98 -1.74 8.63
C ARG A 134 -1.37 -3.03 9.16
N VAL A 135 -0.05 -3.20 9.04
CA VAL A 135 0.65 -4.40 9.53
C VAL A 135 0.84 -4.36 11.04
N GLU A 136 1.06 -3.21 11.66
CA GLU A 136 1.11 -3.05 13.11
C GLU A 136 -0.27 -3.31 13.74
N ALA A 137 -1.35 -2.83 13.09
CA ALA A 137 -2.72 -3.17 13.49
C ALA A 137 -3.04 -4.66 13.31
N GLU A 138 -2.48 -5.32 12.28
CA GLU A 138 -2.58 -6.79 12.11
C GLU A 138 -1.73 -7.57 13.14
N GLU A 139 -0.58 -7.04 13.57
CA GLU A 139 0.27 -7.63 14.64
C GLU A 139 -0.37 -7.47 16.03
N GLU A 140 -1.01 -6.33 16.34
CA GLU A 140 -1.72 -6.10 17.61
C GLU A 140 -3.07 -6.84 17.69
N ALA A 141 -3.80 -6.97 16.57
CA ALA A 141 -5.01 -7.80 16.51
C ALA A 141 -4.71 -9.32 16.48
N GLY A 142 -3.46 -9.70 16.25
CA GLY A 142 -3.01 -11.08 16.04
C GLY A 142 -2.53 -11.84 17.28
N ALA A 143 -2.64 -11.29 18.49
CA ALA A 143 -2.15 -11.96 19.70
C ALA A 143 -2.95 -13.24 20.10
N ASP A 144 -4.13 -13.47 19.51
CA ASP A 144 -4.97 -14.65 19.78
C ASP A 144 -5.35 -15.47 18.52
N ALA A 145 -4.84 -15.13 17.34
CA ALA A 145 -5.13 -15.87 16.10
C ALA A 145 -3.86 -16.55 15.57
N ALA A 146 -3.91 -17.87 15.40
CA ALA A 146 -2.83 -18.65 14.77
C ALA A 146 -2.38 -17.98 13.45
N PRO A 147 -1.06 -17.97 13.14
CA PRO A 147 -0.55 -17.27 11.96
C PRO A 147 -1.22 -17.81 10.70
N VAL A 148 -2.05 -16.96 10.08
CA VAL A 148 -2.70 -17.26 8.81
C VAL A 148 -1.60 -17.45 7.77
N ASP A 149 -1.42 -18.69 7.29
CA ASP A 149 -0.45 -19.00 6.21
C ASP A 149 -0.95 -18.43 4.88
N LEU A 150 -0.88 -17.11 4.74
CA LEU A 150 -1.31 -16.40 3.54
C LEU A 150 -0.51 -16.87 2.31
N LYS A 151 0.75 -17.28 2.47
CA LYS A 151 1.56 -17.78 1.37
C LYS A 151 1.04 -19.13 0.86
N GLY A 152 0.73 -20.06 1.76
CA GLY A 152 0.09 -21.33 1.42
C GLY A 152 -1.31 -21.14 0.82
N GLN A 153 -2.07 -20.18 1.34
CA GLN A 153 -3.38 -19.81 0.78
C GLN A 153 -3.27 -19.21 -0.61
N ILE A 154 -2.32 -18.30 -0.87
CA ILE A 154 -2.08 -17.76 -2.23
C ILE A 154 -1.71 -18.88 -3.18
N ALA A 155 -0.77 -19.76 -2.80
CA ALA A 155 -0.39 -20.89 -3.67
C ALA A 155 -1.57 -21.81 -3.99
N THR A 156 -2.47 -22.01 -3.02
CA THR A 156 -3.69 -22.79 -3.22
C THR A 156 -4.69 -22.06 -4.10
N ALA A 157 -4.92 -20.76 -3.85
CA ALA A 157 -5.77 -19.90 -4.66
C ALA A 157 -5.28 -19.82 -6.11
N THR A 158 -3.98 -19.69 -6.36
CA THR A 158 -3.38 -19.71 -7.70
C THR A 158 -3.70 -21.01 -8.44
N ARG A 159 -3.58 -22.17 -7.77
CA ARG A 159 -3.96 -23.45 -8.37
C ARG A 159 -5.46 -23.52 -8.68
N MET A 160 -6.31 -23.07 -7.77
CA MET A 160 -7.76 -23.08 -7.97
C MET A 160 -8.21 -22.12 -9.08
N VAL A 161 -7.63 -20.92 -9.14
CA VAL A 161 -7.92 -19.92 -10.17
C VAL A 161 -7.43 -20.40 -11.54
N ALA A 162 -6.33 -21.15 -11.62
CA ALA A 162 -5.89 -21.77 -12.87
C ALA A 162 -6.92 -22.78 -13.44
N GLU A 163 -7.76 -23.37 -12.60
CA GLU A 163 -8.84 -24.25 -13.05
C GLU A 163 -9.97 -23.50 -13.76
N LEU A 164 -10.11 -22.18 -13.55
CA LEU A 164 -11.07 -21.36 -14.28
C LEU A 164 -10.80 -21.39 -15.79
N ASP A 165 -9.55 -21.60 -16.22
CA ASP A 165 -9.19 -21.71 -17.64
C ASP A 165 -9.80 -22.93 -18.34
N ARG A 166 -10.32 -23.90 -17.59
CA ARG A 166 -11.02 -25.09 -18.13
C ARG A 166 -12.51 -24.86 -18.34
N LEU A 167 -13.06 -23.78 -17.79
CA LEU A 167 -14.48 -23.45 -17.94
C LEU A 167 -14.75 -22.88 -19.35
N PRO A 168 -15.98 -23.05 -19.86
CA PRO A 168 -16.40 -22.42 -21.12
C PRO A 168 -16.24 -20.89 -21.08
N ALA A 169 -15.81 -20.29 -22.18
CA ALA A 169 -15.57 -18.85 -22.26
C ALA A 169 -16.84 -18.00 -22.06
N ASP A 170 -18.02 -18.58 -22.32
CA ASP A 170 -19.35 -18.01 -22.17
C ASP A 170 -19.97 -18.25 -20.79
N THR A 171 -19.23 -18.82 -19.83
CA THR A 171 -19.68 -19.03 -18.45
C THR A 171 -20.33 -17.76 -17.89
N VAL A 172 -21.55 -17.89 -17.36
CA VAL A 172 -22.31 -16.75 -16.85
C VAL A 172 -21.68 -16.19 -15.55
N PRO A 173 -21.77 -14.87 -15.30
CA PRO A 173 -21.16 -14.23 -14.13
C PRO A 173 -21.56 -14.84 -12.79
N GLU A 174 -22.81 -15.30 -12.65
CA GLU A 174 -23.36 -15.88 -11.43
C GLU A 174 -22.73 -17.24 -11.11
N THR A 175 -22.50 -18.07 -12.14
CA THR A 175 -21.77 -19.32 -12.00
C THR A 175 -20.32 -19.05 -11.61
N LEU A 176 -19.70 -18.03 -12.20
CA LEU A 176 -18.34 -17.63 -11.85
C LEU A 176 -18.24 -17.15 -10.40
N ALA A 177 -19.22 -16.37 -9.93
CA ALA A 177 -19.32 -15.92 -8.54
C ALA A 177 -19.43 -17.11 -7.57
N ALA A 178 -20.26 -18.11 -7.89
CA ALA A 178 -20.41 -19.32 -7.08
C ALA A 178 -19.10 -20.11 -6.97
N HIS A 179 -18.35 -20.25 -8.07
CA HIS A 179 -17.03 -20.89 -8.05
C HIS A 179 -16.04 -20.12 -7.18
N LEU A 180 -15.98 -18.79 -7.35
CA LEU A 180 -15.10 -17.93 -6.56
C LEU A 180 -15.43 -17.97 -5.06
N HIS A 181 -16.72 -18.00 -4.71
CA HIS A 181 -17.16 -18.16 -3.32
C HIS A 181 -16.73 -19.51 -2.75
N ALA A 182 -16.91 -20.61 -3.49
CA ALA A 182 -16.45 -21.94 -3.08
C ALA A 182 -14.91 -22.07 -2.97
N MET A 183 -14.16 -21.30 -3.75
CA MET A 183 -12.71 -21.19 -3.58
C MET A 183 -12.37 -20.39 -2.32
N ALA A 184 -13.13 -19.33 -2.01
CA ALA A 184 -12.91 -18.48 -0.84
C ALA A 184 -13.14 -19.24 0.46
N THR A 185 -14.06 -20.21 0.51
CA THR A 185 -14.27 -21.08 1.68
C THR A 185 -13.07 -21.99 2.00
N GLN A 186 -12.22 -22.27 1.01
CA GLN A 186 -11.01 -23.10 1.16
C GLN A 186 -9.73 -22.26 1.29
N THR A 187 -9.82 -20.96 1.05
CA THR A 187 -8.71 -20.02 1.06
C THR A 187 -9.14 -18.73 1.78
N SER A 188 -8.89 -17.56 1.19
CA SER A 188 -9.38 -16.27 1.66
C SER A 188 -9.63 -15.36 0.47
N HIS A 189 -10.52 -14.37 0.63
CA HIS A 189 -10.74 -13.34 -0.39
C HIS A 189 -9.46 -12.57 -0.74
N GLU A 190 -8.56 -12.39 0.23
CA GLU A 190 -7.27 -11.75 0.01
C GLU A 190 -6.33 -12.62 -0.86
N ALA A 191 -6.25 -13.92 -0.58
CA ALA A 191 -5.47 -14.85 -1.40
C ALA A 191 -6.02 -14.96 -2.83
N LEU A 192 -7.34 -14.98 -2.99
CA LEU A 192 -8.01 -14.99 -4.31
C LEU A 192 -7.80 -13.68 -5.07
N ARG A 193 -7.86 -12.54 -4.38
CA ARG A 193 -7.56 -11.23 -4.99
C ARG A 193 -6.17 -11.25 -5.61
N VAL A 194 -5.15 -11.70 -4.88
CA VAL A 194 -3.77 -11.79 -5.37
C VAL A 194 -3.70 -12.75 -6.56
N ALA A 195 -4.26 -13.96 -6.43
CA ALA A 195 -4.24 -14.96 -7.48
C ALA A 195 -4.94 -14.51 -8.80
N LEU A 196 -5.96 -13.65 -8.70
CA LEU A 196 -6.67 -13.08 -9.84
C LEU A 196 -5.96 -11.86 -10.45
N MET A 197 -5.20 -11.11 -9.65
CA MET A 197 -4.54 -9.89 -10.11
C MET A 197 -3.13 -10.12 -10.65
N ASP A 198 -2.40 -11.11 -10.13
CA ASP A 198 -1.03 -11.41 -10.58
C ASP A 198 -0.96 -11.64 -12.11
N PRO A 199 -1.82 -12.49 -12.72
CA PRO A 199 -1.80 -12.67 -14.18
C PRO A 199 -2.21 -11.41 -14.96
N ILE A 200 -3.04 -10.55 -14.37
CA ILE A 200 -3.46 -9.29 -14.98
C ILE A 200 -2.28 -8.31 -15.06
N TYR A 201 -1.51 -8.20 -13.97
CA TYR A 201 -0.30 -7.37 -13.93
C TYR A 201 0.81 -7.90 -14.85
N ASP A 202 0.97 -9.23 -14.90
CA ASP A 202 1.94 -9.90 -15.77
C ASP A 202 1.49 -9.96 -17.23
N ARG A 203 0.30 -9.43 -17.55
CA ARG A 203 -0.32 -9.43 -18.89
C ARG A 203 -0.52 -10.84 -19.48
N SER A 204 -0.55 -11.86 -18.63
CA SER A 204 -0.82 -13.26 -18.98
C SER A 204 -2.28 -13.67 -18.77
N ALA A 205 -3.09 -12.80 -18.14
CA ALA A 205 -4.50 -13.05 -17.88
C ALA A 205 -5.33 -13.23 -19.15
N ARG A 206 -6.00 -14.38 -19.22
CA ARG A 206 -6.99 -14.72 -20.25
C ARG A 206 -8.32 -13.96 -20.03
N PRO A 207 -9.20 -13.86 -21.05
CA PRO A 207 -10.46 -13.13 -20.94
C PRO A 207 -11.34 -13.57 -19.77
N LEU A 208 -11.50 -14.89 -19.58
CA LEU A 208 -12.31 -15.43 -18.48
C LEU A 208 -11.73 -15.10 -17.10
N HIS A 209 -10.40 -15.02 -16.99
CA HIS A 209 -9.71 -14.63 -15.76
C HIS A 209 -9.99 -13.16 -15.40
N ARG A 210 -9.99 -12.26 -16.40
CA ARG A 210 -10.36 -10.84 -16.21
C ARG A 210 -11.83 -10.71 -15.79
N ARG A 211 -12.72 -11.51 -16.39
CA ARG A 211 -14.13 -11.57 -15.98
C ARG A 211 -14.28 -12.08 -14.55
N ALA A 212 -13.48 -13.07 -14.14
CA ALA A 212 -13.47 -13.57 -12.76
C ALA A 212 -13.00 -12.50 -11.77
N ALA A 213 -11.96 -11.74 -12.11
CA ALA A 213 -11.50 -10.61 -11.32
C ALA A 213 -12.58 -9.53 -11.18
N VAL A 214 -13.31 -9.22 -12.26
CA VAL A 214 -14.47 -8.29 -12.19
C VAL A 214 -15.56 -8.80 -11.27
N VAL A 215 -15.95 -10.06 -11.42
CA VAL A 215 -17.01 -10.67 -10.59
C VAL A 215 -16.61 -10.66 -9.11
N HIS A 216 -15.37 -11.05 -8.81
CA HIS A 216 -14.84 -11.04 -7.44
C HIS A 216 -14.75 -9.62 -6.87
N ALA A 217 -14.20 -8.66 -7.61
CA ALA A 217 -14.02 -7.29 -7.13
C ALA A 217 -15.34 -6.55 -6.89
N THR A 218 -16.38 -6.89 -7.64
CA THR A 218 -17.70 -6.25 -7.54
C THR A 218 -18.70 -7.04 -6.68
N ASP A 219 -18.25 -8.09 -6.00
CA ASP A 219 -19.09 -8.87 -5.09
C ASP A 219 -19.25 -8.17 -3.73
N PRO A 220 -20.48 -8.02 -3.19
CA PRO A 220 -20.69 -7.32 -1.91
C PRO A 220 -20.01 -7.96 -0.69
N ALA A 221 -19.85 -9.29 -0.67
CA ALA A 221 -19.14 -9.97 0.42
C ALA A 221 -17.64 -9.73 0.33
N VAL A 222 -17.09 -9.73 -0.89
CA VAL A 222 -15.67 -9.41 -1.14
C VAL A 222 -15.37 -7.95 -0.82
N ALA A 223 -16.22 -7.02 -1.26
CA ALA A 223 -16.10 -5.59 -0.96
C ALA A 223 -16.17 -5.30 0.55
N GLU A 224 -16.86 -6.15 1.31
CA GLU A 224 -16.85 -6.10 2.76
C GLU A 224 -15.52 -6.57 3.35
N ALA A 225 -15.10 -7.77 2.95
CA ALA A 225 -13.90 -8.42 3.46
C ALA A 225 -12.61 -7.65 3.12
N LEU A 226 -12.58 -6.92 2.01
CA LEU A 226 -11.41 -6.22 1.47
C LEU A 226 -11.57 -4.70 1.50
N ARG A 227 -12.30 -4.16 2.49
CA ARG A 227 -12.50 -2.71 2.65
C ARG A 227 -11.17 -1.96 2.63
N GLY A 228 -11.08 -0.89 1.83
CA GLY A 228 -9.88 -0.06 1.71
C GLY A 228 -8.77 -0.66 0.84
N SER A 229 -9.03 -1.74 0.08
CA SER A 229 -8.01 -2.38 -0.75
C SER A 229 -7.90 -1.82 -2.17
N THR A 230 -8.74 -0.83 -2.55
CA THR A 230 -8.83 -0.27 -3.92
C THR A 230 -8.97 -1.30 -5.05
N TYR A 231 -9.41 -2.52 -4.71
CA TYR A 231 -9.42 -3.65 -5.64
C TYR A 231 -10.35 -3.45 -6.86
N PRO A 232 -11.60 -2.96 -6.69
CA PRO A 232 -12.44 -2.61 -7.84
C PRO A 232 -11.77 -1.59 -8.77
N MET A 233 -11.15 -0.55 -8.22
CA MET A 233 -10.39 0.44 -8.99
C MET A 233 -9.21 -0.17 -9.76
N ALA A 234 -8.42 -1.03 -9.12
CA ALA A 234 -7.31 -1.72 -9.76
C ALA A 234 -7.74 -2.62 -10.92
N VAL A 235 -8.87 -3.34 -10.75
CA VAL A 235 -9.46 -4.15 -11.83
C VAL A 235 -9.90 -3.25 -12.98
N PHE A 236 -10.61 -2.16 -12.69
CA PHE A 236 -11.12 -1.22 -13.71
C PHE A 236 -10.03 -0.71 -14.64
N HIS A 237 -8.91 -0.23 -14.10
CA HIS A 237 -7.80 0.29 -14.89
C HIS A 237 -7.11 -0.76 -15.77
N ALA A 238 -7.23 -2.04 -15.41
CA ALA A 238 -6.63 -3.14 -16.16
C ALA A 238 -7.55 -3.70 -17.26
N LEU A 239 -8.79 -3.23 -17.36
CA LEU A 239 -9.74 -3.71 -18.36
C LEU A 239 -9.39 -3.20 -19.77
N SER A 240 -9.48 -4.09 -20.74
CA SER A 240 -9.15 -3.82 -22.14
C SER A 240 -10.22 -4.27 -23.14
N GLU A 241 -11.27 -4.95 -22.67
CA GLU A 241 -12.31 -5.56 -23.51
C GLU A 241 -13.67 -4.94 -23.21
N ALA A 242 -14.44 -4.60 -24.25
CA ALA A 242 -15.71 -3.90 -24.11
C ALA A 242 -16.71 -4.68 -23.23
N GLU A 243 -16.87 -5.99 -23.45
CA GLU A 243 -17.81 -6.81 -22.69
C GLU A 243 -17.47 -6.86 -21.19
N THR A 244 -16.19 -7.02 -20.87
CA THR A 244 -15.70 -7.06 -19.49
C THR A 244 -15.82 -5.69 -18.81
N VAL A 245 -15.62 -4.59 -19.55
CA VAL A 245 -15.88 -3.22 -19.09
C VAL A 245 -17.37 -3.02 -18.79
N ALA A 246 -18.27 -3.46 -19.67
CA ALA A 246 -19.71 -3.35 -19.46
C ALA A 246 -20.16 -4.16 -18.23
N LEU A 247 -19.61 -5.36 -18.05
CA LEU A 247 -19.87 -6.20 -16.88
C LEU A 247 -19.43 -5.49 -15.59
N PHE A 248 -18.22 -4.92 -15.56
CA PHE A 248 -17.73 -4.17 -14.42
C PHE A 248 -18.62 -2.96 -14.13
N ALA A 249 -18.94 -2.17 -15.15
CA ALA A 249 -19.72 -0.95 -14.99
C ALA A 249 -21.10 -1.21 -14.37
N ARG A 250 -21.81 -2.24 -14.85
CA ARG A 250 -23.10 -2.64 -14.28
C ARG A 250 -22.97 -3.06 -12.81
N ARG A 251 -22.08 -4.02 -12.53
CA ARG A 251 -21.95 -4.59 -11.18
C ARG A 251 -21.40 -3.59 -10.15
N CYS A 252 -20.45 -2.74 -10.54
CA CYS A 252 -19.91 -1.71 -9.66
C CYS A 252 -20.96 -0.63 -9.36
N ALA A 253 -21.78 -0.26 -10.36
CA ALA A 253 -22.89 0.66 -10.14
C ALA A 253 -23.94 0.08 -9.18
N ASP A 254 -24.25 -1.22 -9.30
CA ASP A 254 -25.15 -1.92 -8.38
C ASP A 254 -24.57 -1.95 -6.95
N LEU A 255 -23.30 -2.33 -6.81
CA LEU A 255 -22.59 -2.35 -5.53
C LEU A 255 -22.64 -0.99 -4.81
N VAL A 256 -22.35 0.10 -5.53
CA VAL A 256 -22.31 1.45 -4.95
C VAL A 256 -23.71 1.98 -4.63
N ARG A 257 -24.74 1.58 -5.39
CA ARG A 257 -26.14 1.91 -5.06
C ARG A 257 -26.61 1.20 -3.80
N GLU A 258 -26.23 -0.06 -3.62
CA GLU A 258 -26.56 -0.83 -2.42
C GLU A 258 -25.73 -0.42 -1.20
N ARG A 259 -24.46 -0.04 -1.42
CA ARG A 259 -23.49 0.28 -0.37
C ARG A 259 -22.70 1.56 -0.69
N PRO A 260 -23.29 2.74 -0.49
CA PRO A 260 -22.66 4.03 -0.83
C PRO A 260 -21.33 4.27 -0.12
N GLU A 261 -21.10 3.68 1.05
CA GLU A 261 -19.85 3.79 1.81
C GLU A 261 -18.65 3.12 1.11
N ARG A 262 -18.90 2.28 0.09
CA ARG A 262 -17.86 1.63 -0.72
C ARG A 262 -17.34 2.49 -1.86
N LEU A 263 -17.83 3.72 -1.99
CA LEU A 263 -17.35 4.67 -3.00
C LEU A 263 -15.82 4.82 -2.99
N ALA A 264 -15.19 4.79 -1.82
CA ALA A 264 -13.74 4.97 -1.68
C ALA A 264 -12.90 3.85 -2.33
N ASP A 265 -13.48 2.66 -2.53
CA ASP A 265 -12.81 1.50 -3.15
C ASP A 265 -13.09 1.42 -4.67
N CYS A 266 -14.03 2.23 -5.17
CA CYS A 266 -14.46 2.25 -6.56
C CYS A 266 -13.68 3.28 -7.40
N PRO A 267 -13.70 3.18 -8.74
CA PRO A 267 -13.09 4.19 -9.61
C PRO A 267 -13.65 5.59 -9.37
N ASP A 268 -12.84 6.62 -9.59
CA ASP A 268 -13.34 8.00 -9.56
C ASP A 268 -14.24 8.23 -10.80
N PRO A 269 -15.36 8.96 -10.67
CA PRO A 269 -16.15 9.40 -11.83
C PRO A 269 -15.30 10.00 -12.97
N ASP A 270 -14.23 10.72 -12.65
CA ASP A 270 -13.35 11.34 -13.64
C ASP A 270 -12.52 10.30 -14.43
N ASP A 271 -12.26 9.11 -13.86
CA ASP A 271 -11.60 7.99 -14.53
C ASP A 271 -12.53 7.25 -15.51
N VAL A 272 -13.85 7.35 -15.30
CA VAL A 272 -14.86 6.70 -16.15
C VAL A 272 -15.02 7.42 -17.49
N VAL A 273 -14.85 8.75 -17.51
CA VAL A 273 -15.04 9.59 -18.71
C VAL A 273 -14.09 9.21 -19.85
N PRO A 274 -12.76 9.05 -19.64
CA PRO A 274 -11.86 8.57 -20.68
C PRO A 274 -12.22 7.18 -21.23
N MET A 275 -12.78 6.30 -20.40
CA MET A 275 -13.18 4.96 -20.84
C MET A 275 -14.36 4.99 -21.81
N MET A 276 -15.28 5.97 -21.68
CA MET A 276 -16.39 6.12 -22.64
C MET A 276 -15.89 6.42 -24.05
N GLY A 277 -14.83 7.24 -24.17
CA GLY A 277 -14.19 7.52 -25.45
C GLY A 277 -13.44 6.32 -26.03
N ARG A 278 -12.83 5.50 -25.16
CA ARG A 278 -12.11 4.29 -25.56
C ARG A 278 -13.02 3.13 -25.96
N PHE A 279 -14.20 3.03 -25.35
CA PHE A 279 -15.17 1.96 -25.59
C PHE A 279 -16.57 2.53 -25.86
N PRO A 280 -16.81 3.14 -27.05
CA PRO A 280 -18.08 3.77 -27.37
C PRO A 280 -19.27 2.81 -27.34
N ALA A 281 -19.03 1.52 -27.63
CA ALA A 281 -20.06 0.47 -27.61
C ALA A 281 -20.68 0.23 -26.22
N VAL A 282 -20.01 0.63 -25.15
CA VAL A 282 -20.45 0.41 -23.75
C VAL A 282 -20.52 1.72 -22.96
N ALA A 283 -20.60 2.84 -23.68
CA ALA A 283 -20.66 4.18 -23.09
C ALA A 283 -21.94 4.39 -22.26
N ALA A 284 -23.01 3.66 -22.55
CA ALA A 284 -24.26 3.73 -21.77
C ALA A 284 -24.06 3.17 -20.36
N GLU A 285 -23.44 1.99 -20.25
CA GLU A 285 -23.11 1.35 -18.96
C GLU A 285 -22.11 2.18 -18.16
N LEU A 286 -21.08 2.71 -18.82
CA LEU A 286 -20.11 3.59 -18.17
C LEU A 286 -20.76 4.88 -17.67
N ARG A 287 -21.73 5.45 -18.41
CA ARG A 287 -22.48 6.62 -17.95
C ARG A 287 -23.32 6.31 -16.72
N ALA A 288 -24.01 5.16 -16.72
CA ALA A 288 -24.76 4.69 -15.57
C ALA A 288 -23.86 4.47 -14.33
N LEU A 289 -22.63 3.99 -14.52
CA LEU A 289 -21.63 3.89 -13.46
C LEU A 289 -21.26 5.27 -12.91
N ALA A 290 -20.91 6.22 -13.78
CA ALA A 290 -20.54 7.58 -13.36
C ALA A 290 -21.67 8.28 -12.59
N GLU A 291 -22.92 8.11 -13.03
CA GLU A 291 -24.10 8.62 -12.33
C GLU A 291 -24.28 7.98 -10.95
N ALA A 292 -24.12 6.65 -10.83
CA ALA A 292 -24.21 5.94 -9.55
C ALA A 292 -23.13 6.40 -8.56
N LEU A 293 -21.88 6.55 -9.03
CA LEU A 293 -20.76 7.05 -8.22
C LEU A 293 -21.01 8.50 -7.76
N GLY A 294 -21.50 9.36 -8.65
CA GLY A 294 -21.85 10.74 -8.33
C GLY A 294 -22.98 10.84 -7.30
N ALA A 295 -24.03 10.00 -7.44
CA ALA A 295 -25.14 9.94 -6.50
C ALA A 295 -24.68 9.46 -5.11
N ALA A 296 -23.86 8.41 -5.04
CA ALA A 296 -23.30 7.94 -3.77
C ALA A 296 -22.41 8.99 -3.10
N ARG A 297 -21.59 9.72 -3.87
CA ARG A 297 -20.77 10.83 -3.37
C ARG A 297 -21.62 11.94 -2.76
N ALA A 298 -22.77 12.25 -3.37
CA ALA A 298 -23.69 13.25 -2.86
C ALA A 298 -24.43 12.79 -1.58
N ALA A 299 -24.67 11.48 -1.44
CA ALA A 299 -25.34 10.88 -0.29
C ALA A 299 -24.44 10.77 0.95
N LEU A 300 -23.11 10.72 0.78
CA LEU A 300 -22.17 10.66 1.90
C LEU A 300 -22.08 12.00 2.64
N PRO A 301 -22.14 12.02 3.99
CA PRO A 301 -22.01 13.24 4.76
C PRO A 301 -20.63 13.88 4.51
N ARG A 302 -20.62 15.13 4.04
CA ARG A 302 -19.37 15.90 3.90
C ARG A 302 -18.70 16.01 5.28
N ALA A 303 -17.51 15.43 5.40
CA ALA A 303 -16.71 15.54 6.62
C ALA A 303 -16.55 17.03 7.02
N GLY A 304 -17.09 17.36 8.19
CA GLY A 304 -16.93 18.58 9.00
C GLY A 304 -16.49 19.89 8.32
N ARG A 305 -17.45 20.80 8.10
CA ARG A 305 -17.16 22.23 8.35
C ARG A 305 -17.13 22.41 9.87
N PRO A 306 -16.06 22.95 10.47
CA PRO A 306 -16.09 23.29 11.90
C PRO A 306 -17.19 24.33 12.13
N VAL A 307 -18.24 23.93 12.84
CA VAL A 307 -19.26 24.86 13.32
C VAL A 307 -18.59 25.71 14.39
N LYS A 308 -18.35 26.99 14.06
CA LYS A 308 -17.89 27.98 15.02
C LYS A 308 -18.93 28.03 16.16
N PRO A 309 -18.56 27.84 17.44
CA PRO A 309 -19.51 27.96 18.52
C PRO A 309 -20.08 29.38 18.52
N VAL A 310 -21.40 29.48 18.41
CA VAL A 310 -22.13 30.74 18.61
C VAL A 310 -21.99 31.06 20.10
N ASN A 311 -21.20 32.09 20.39
CA ASN A 311 -21.14 32.67 21.73
C ASN A 311 -22.52 33.22 22.07
N ALA A 312 -23.20 32.57 23.01
CA ALA A 312 -24.33 33.15 23.71
C ALA A 312 -23.81 34.27 24.64
N ARG A 313 -24.32 35.48 24.44
CA ARG A 313 -24.38 36.54 25.44
C ARG A 313 -25.84 36.83 25.71
#